data_AF-A0A9D6SXN1-F1
#
_entry.id   AF-A0A9D6SXN1-F1
#
_cell.length_a   1.000
_cell.length_b   1.000
_cell.length_c   1.000
_cell.angle_alpha   90.00
_cell.angle_beta   90.00
_cell.angle_gamma   90.00
#
_symmetry.space_group_name_H-M   'P 1'
#
loop_
_entity.id
_entity.type
_entity.pdbx_description
1 polymer ?
#
loop_
_entity_poly.entity_id
_entity_poly.type
_entity_poly.pdbx_seq_one_letter_code
_entity_poly.pdbx_strand_id
1 'polypeptide(L)'
;MDLLEAKSRIAEALVESIFRRARYQVRPYRSDAFPLRFGREDFSPDFWVSPGPEAGAEQETLVEVKYRPSAYQFLSVENQRGDRSVFLMARRNWPDLYFILVTDRPEPGRSCFQAIPLAAWRPGEPFRTVDLVELKELRIFQHNVEDHEELIRRIFGLLSGASL
;
A
#
# COMPACT_ATOMS: atom_id res chain seq x y z
N MET A 1 -6.50 -20.60 -6.31
CA MET A 1 -6.14 -19.42 -5.52
C MET A 1 -5.26 -19.89 -4.38
N ASP A 2 -4.01 -19.45 -4.37
CA ASP A 2 -3.07 -19.72 -3.26
C ASP A 2 -3.42 -18.82 -2.05
N LEU A 3 -3.05 -19.23 -0.83
CA LEU A 3 -3.24 -18.45 0.40
C LEU A 3 -2.61 -17.05 0.26
N LEU A 4 -1.44 -16.95 -0.37
CA LEU A 4 -0.77 -15.68 -0.60
C LEU A 4 -1.56 -14.76 -1.54
N GLU A 5 -2.17 -15.35 -2.58
CA GLU A 5 -3.02 -14.64 -3.54
C GLU A 5 -4.29 -14.13 -2.85
N ALA A 6 -4.92 -14.97 -2.02
CA ALA A 6 -6.08 -14.57 -1.22
C ALA A 6 -5.75 -13.41 -0.26
N LYS A 7 -4.63 -13.52 0.47
CA LYS A 7 -4.16 -12.44 1.36
C LYS A 7 -3.86 -11.15 0.61
N SER A 8 -3.27 -11.23 -0.59
CA SER A 8 -3.00 -10.05 -1.44
C SER A 8 -4.30 -9.34 -1.83
N ARG A 9 -5.30 -10.09 -2.32
CA ARG A 9 -6.61 -9.50 -2.70
C ARG A 9 -7.36 -8.90 -1.51
N ILE A 10 -7.26 -9.52 -0.33
CA ILE A 10 -7.87 -8.98 0.89
C ILE A 10 -7.14 -7.71 1.33
N ALA A 11 -5.81 -7.68 1.25
CA ALA A 11 -5.03 -6.49 1.56
C ALA A 11 -5.43 -5.30 0.68
N GLU A 12 -5.55 -5.51 -0.64
CA GLU A 12 -6.07 -4.50 -1.58
C GLU A 12 -7.45 -3.97 -1.16
N ALA A 13 -8.40 -4.88 -0.89
CA ALA A 13 -9.76 -4.52 -0.48
C ALA A 13 -9.81 -3.76 0.86
N LEU A 14 -8.95 -4.12 1.83
CA LEU A 14 -8.88 -3.44 3.11
C LEU A 14 -8.33 -2.02 2.95
N VAL A 15 -7.29 -1.82 2.16
CA VAL A 15 -6.75 -0.48 1.90
C VAL A 15 -7.78 0.38 1.15
N GLU A 16 -8.47 -0.18 0.14
CA GLU A 16 -9.58 0.50 -0.52
C GLU A 16 -10.66 0.93 0.50
N SER A 17 -11.04 0.04 1.42
CA SER A 17 -12.01 0.33 2.48
C SER A 17 -11.53 1.46 3.41
N ILE A 18 -10.25 1.48 3.79
CA ILE A 18 -9.66 2.56 4.60
C ILE A 18 -9.86 3.91 3.91
N PHE A 19 -9.50 4.02 2.61
CA PHE A 19 -9.68 5.25 1.84
C PHE A 19 -11.15 5.64 1.69
N ARG A 20 -12.05 4.69 1.40
CA ARG A 20 -13.49 4.96 1.29
C ARG A 20 -14.06 5.48 2.61
N ARG A 21 -13.66 4.93 3.77
CA ARG A 21 -14.07 5.43 5.08
C ARG A 21 -13.52 6.82 5.40
N ALA A 22 -12.33 7.14 4.87
CA ALA A 22 -11.77 8.50 4.90
C ALA A 22 -12.42 9.44 3.85
N ARG A 23 -13.57 9.07 3.26
CA ARG A 23 -14.36 9.87 2.31
C ARG A 23 -13.72 10.09 0.94
N TYR A 24 -12.69 9.31 0.61
CA TYR A 24 -12.16 9.30 -0.75
C TYR A 24 -13.06 8.49 -1.68
N GLN A 25 -13.10 8.93 -2.94
CA GLN A 25 -13.54 8.09 -4.04
C GLN A 25 -12.37 7.23 -4.50
N VAL A 26 -12.59 5.93 -4.62
CA VAL A 26 -11.61 4.96 -5.10
C VAL A 26 -12.08 4.38 -6.42
N ARG A 27 -11.21 4.44 -7.44
CA ARG A 27 -11.46 3.90 -8.79
C ARG A 27 -10.30 3.00 -9.20
N PRO A 28 -10.55 1.80 -9.74
CA PRO A 28 -9.47 0.95 -10.26
C PRO A 28 -8.60 1.72 -11.25
N TYR A 29 -7.29 1.50 -11.19
CA TYR A 29 -6.39 2.06 -12.19
C TYR A 29 -6.65 1.34 -13.52
N ARG A 30 -7.05 2.11 -14.52
CA ARG A 30 -7.14 1.66 -15.91
C ARG A 30 -6.29 2.61 -16.72
N SER A 31 -5.30 2.07 -17.41
CA SER A 31 -4.49 2.81 -18.36
C SER A 31 -4.48 2.07 -19.68
N ASP A 32 -4.57 2.85 -20.76
CA ASP A 32 -4.36 2.33 -22.12
C ASP A 32 -2.87 2.05 -22.38
N ALA A 33 -1.98 2.47 -21.47
CA ALA A 33 -0.57 2.15 -21.50
C ALA A 33 -0.30 0.73 -20.95
N PHE A 34 0.63 0.02 -21.60
CA PHE A 34 1.05 -1.31 -21.14
C PHE A 34 1.62 -1.24 -19.70
N PRO A 35 1.29 -2.19 -18.83
CA PRO A 35 1.86 -2.27 -17.49
C PRO A 35 3.38 -2.40 -17.57
N LEU A 36 4.08 -1.89 -16.55
CA LEU A 36 5.53 -2.00 -16.49
C LEU A 36 5.93 -3.44 -16.23
N ARG A 37 6.78 -3.99 -17.09
CA ARG A 37 7.37 -5.30 -16.82
C ARG A 37 8.49 -5.20 -15.80
N PHE A 38 8.23 -5.73 -14.61
CA PHE A 38 9.23 -5.95 -13.57
C PHE A 38 9.62 -7.42 -13.54
N GLY A 39 10.66 -7.77 -14.30
CA GLY A 39 11.05 -9.17 -14.47
C GLY A 39 9.99 -9.96 -15.23
N ARG A 40 9.23 -10.81 -14.51
CA ARG A 40 8.13 -11.62 -15.08
C ARG A 40 6.74 -11.11 -14.71
N GLU A 41 6.64 -10.07 -13.89
CA GLU A 41 5.38 -9.53 -13.42
C GLU A 41 5.07 -8.21 -14.13
N ASP A 42 3.83 -8.05 -14.55
CA ASP A 42 3.28 -6.78 -15.01
C ASP A 42 2.88 -5.96 -13.77
N PHE A 43 3.37 -4.73 -13.68
CA PHE A 43 3.10 -3.83 -12.57
C PHE A 43 2.37 -2.58 -13.07
N SER A 44 1.30 -2.27 -12.38
CA SER A 44 0.54 -1.03 -12.48
C SER A 44 -0.05 -0.73 -11.11
N PRO A 45 -0.26 0.55 -10.75
CA PRO A 45 -1.01 0.90 -9.56
C PRO A 45 -2.34 0.14 -9.49
N ASP A 46 -2.83 -0.16 -8.30
CA ASP A 46 -4.12 -0.82 -8.12
C ASP A 46 -5.28 0.15 -8.32
N PHE A 47 -5.20 1.36 -7.77
CA PHE A 47 -6.29 2.33 -7.85
C PHE A 47 -5.88 3.80 -7.77
N TRP A 48 -6.75 4.63 -8.34
CA TRP A 48 -6.83 6.07 -8.13
C TRP A 48 -7.63 6.36 -6.87
N VAL A 49 -7.14 7.33 -6.10
CA VAL A 49 -7.81 7.87 -4.94
C VAL A 49 -7.97 9.37 -5.15
N SER A 50 -9.21 9.85 -5.14
CA SER A 50 -9.52 11.28 -5.21
C SER A 50 -10.35 11.67 -3.99
N PRO A 51 -10.12 12.85 -3.39
CA PRO A 51 -10.97 13.36 -2.34
C PRO A 51 -12.44 13.42 -2.78
N GLY A 52 -13.36 13.31 -1.83
CA GLY A 52 -14.78 13.40 -2.12
C GLY A 52 -15.14 14.74 -2.79
N PRO A 53 -16.29 14.82 -3.47
CA PRO A 53 -16.70 16.01 -4.23
C PRO A 53 -16.83 17.27 -3.36
N GLU A 54 -16.94 17.11 -2.04
CA GLU A 54 -17.01 18.20 -1.06
C GLU A 54 -15.63 18.72 -0.61
N ALA A 55 -14.53 18.02 -0.92
CA ALA A 55 -13.18 18.31 -0.41
C ALA A 55 -12.39 19.34 -1.24
N GLY A 56 -13.00 19.97 -2.25
CA GLY A 56 -12.33 20.93 -3.13
C GLY A 56 -11.36 20.26 -4.12
N ALA A 57 -10.59 21.07 -4.85
CA ALA A 57 -9.65 20.63 -5.90
C ALA A 57 -8.38 19.99 -5.31
N GLU A 58 -8.52 18.97 -4.47
CA GLU A 58 -7.39 18.17 -4.01
C GLU A 58 -7.00 17.13 -5.07
N GLN A 59 -5.70 16.84 -5.13
CA GLN A 59 -5.07 16.12 -6.23
C GLN A 59 -5.37 14.62 -6.21
N GLU A 60 -5.71 14.07 -7.38
CA GLU A 60 -5.80 12.63 -7.60
C GLU A 60 -4.45 11.96 -7.29
N THR A 61 -4.51 10.91 -6.47
CA THR A 61 -3.34 10.19 -5.99
C THR A 61 -3.41 8.73 -6.45
N LEU A 62 -2.27 8.18 -6.84
CA LEU A 62 -2.13 6.78 -7.18
C LEU A 62 -1.75 5.97 -5.95
N VAL A 63 -2.33 4.79 -5.82
CA VAL A 63 -2.01 3.85 -4.76
C VAL A 63 -1.70 2.48 -5.36
N GLU A 64 -0.61 1.90 -4.88
CA GLU A 64 -0.24 0.52 -5.09
C GLU A 64 -0.27 -0.21 -3.75
N VAL A 65 -0.87 -1.40 -3.69
CA VAL A 65 -0.97 -2.22 -2.50
C VAL A 65 -0.21 -3.52 -2.70
N LYS A 66 0.59 -3.89 -1.70
CA LYS A 66 1.24 -5.20 -1.67
C LYS A 66 1.19 -5.80 -0.28
N TYR A 67 0.62 -7.01 -0.19
CA TYR A 67 0.77 -7.84 0.99
C TYR A 67 2.17 -8.43 1.07
N ARG A 68 2.80 -8.34 2.25
CA ARG A 68 4.06 -9.00 2.58
C ARG A 68 4.00 -9.58 3.99
N PRO A 69 4.39 -10.86 4.20
CA PRO A 69 4.49 -11.43 5.54
C PRO A 69 5.44 -10.68 6.47
N SER A 70 6.44 -9.99 5.92
CA SER A 70 7.31 -9.05 6.63
C SER A 70 7.58 -7.84 5.75
N ALA A 71 7.09 -6.66 6.18
CA ALA A 71 7.37 -5.40 5.51
C ALA A 71 8.87 -5.06 5.59
N TYR A 72 9.50 -5.29 6.75
CA TYR A 72 10.94 -5.07 6.96
C TYR A 72 11.83 -5.85 5.99
N GLN A 73 11.63 -7.18 5.89
CA GLN A 73 12.45 -8.01 5.03
C GLN A 73 12.28 -7.62 3.55
N PHE A 74 11.05 -7.33 3.14
CA PHE A 74 10.77 -6.84 1.80
C PHE A 74 11.51 -5.52 1.52
N LEU A 75 11.37 -4.54 2.41
CA LEU A 75 12.02 -3.24 2.28
C LEU A 75 13.56 -3.35 2.28
N SER A 76 14.11 -4.23 3.11
CA SER A 76 15.56 -4.50 3.14
C SER A 76 16.06 -5.04 1.79
N VAL A 77 15.34 -5.98 1.19
CA VAL A 77 15.69 -6.53 -0.13
C VAL A 77 15.59 -5.46 -1.21
N GLU A 78 14.52 -4.65 -1.20
CA GLU A 78 14.35 -3.57 -2.18
C GLU A 78 15.45 -2.50 -2.07
N ASN A 79 15.86 -2.13 -0.85
CA ASN A 79 16.98 -1.20 -0.66
C ASN A 79 18.32 -1.76 -1.16
N GLN A 80 18.55 -3.07 -1.07
CA GLN A 80 19.75 -3.73 -1.61
C GLN A 80 19.75 -3.80 -3.14
N ARG A 81 18.56 -3.79 -3.78
CA ARG A 81 18.43 -3.80 -5.24
C ARG A 81 18.83 -2.48 -5.90
N GLY A 82 18.92 -1.38 -5.14
CA GLY A 82 19.26 -0.05 -5.65
C GLY A 82 18.35 0.34 -6.82
N ASP A 83 18.94 0.70 -7.96
CA ASP A 83 18.24 1.13 -9.19
C ASP A 83 17.28 0.09 -9.80
N ARG A 84 17.35 -1.17 -9.35
CA ARG A 84 16.45 -2.26 -9.76
C ARG A 84 15.31 -2.49 -8.78
N SER A 85 15.18 -1.67 -7.74
CA SER A 85 14.06 -1.75 -6.81
C SER A 85 12.74 -1.43 -7.50
N VAL A 86 11.67 -2.11 -7.08
CA VAL A 86 10.31 -1.85 -7.56
C VAL A 86 9.92 -0.40 -7.33
N PHE A 87 10.39 0.21 -6.23
CA PHE A 87 10.08 1.59 -5.86
C PHE A 87 10.68 2.59 -6.84
N LEU A 88 11.96 2.46 -7.21
CA LEU A 88 12.58 3.37 -8.17
C LEU A 88 12.00 3.20 -9.58
N MET A 89 11.72 1.95 -9.96
CA MET A 89 11.11 1.68 -11.25
C MET A 89 9.68 2.23 -11.33
N ALA A 90 8.88 2.07 -10.28
CA ALA A 90 7.54 2.66 -10.18
C ALA A 90 7.61 4.19 -10.19
N ARG A 91 8.50 4.81 -9.40
CA ARG A 91 8.67 6.27 -9.32
C ARG A 91 8.95 6.92 -10.67
N ARG A 92 9.69 6.25 -11.57
CA ARG A 92 9.98 6.77 -12.92
C ARG A 92 8.72 6.99 -13.76
N ASN A 93 7.64 6.26 -13.48
CA ASN A 93 6.40 6.32 -14.24
C ASN A 93 5.27 6.98 -13.45
N TRP A 94 5.26 6.79 -12.13
CA TRP A 94 4.29 7.37 -11.19
C TRP A 94 5.04 8.00 -10.01
N PRO A 95 5.58 9.22 -10.19
CA PRO A 95 6.43 9.86 -9.18
C PRO A 95 5.68 10.13 -7.87
N ASP A 96 4.37 10.35 -7.93
CA ASP A 96 3.49 10.66 -6.80
C ASP A 96 2.74 9.42 -6.25
N LEU A 97 3.18 8.21 -6.60
CA LEU A 97 2.59 6.96 -6.12
C LEU A 97 2.81 6.78 -4.62
N TYR A 98 1.76 6.36 -3.91
CA TYR A 98 1.85 5.81 -2.56
C TYR A 98 1.93 4.29 -2.66
N PHE A 99 3.06 3.73 -2.27
CA PHE A 99 3.23 2.28 -2.19
C PHE A 99 2.88 1.80 -0.79
N ILE A 100 1.74 1.15 -0.63
CA ILE A 100 1.21 0.66 0.63
C ILE A 100 1.57 -0.81 0.83
N LEU A 101 2.36 -1.06 1.86
CA LEU A 101 2.66 -2.39 2.35
C LEU A 101 1.65 -2.78 3.41
N VAL A 102 1.06 -3.96 3.22
CA VAL A 102 0.15 -4.58 4.18
C VAL A 102 0.83 -5.81 4.77
N THR A 103 0.81 -5.94 6.09
CA THR A 103 1.37 -7.09 6.80
C THR A 103 0.49 -7.51 7.97
N ASP A 104 0.38 -8.81 8.22
CA ASP A 104 -0.28 -9.38 9.41
C ASP A 104 0.70 -9.64 10.57
N ARG A 105 1.98 -9.29 10.40
CA ARG A 105 3.03 -9.45 11.40
C ARG A 105 3.89 -8.19 11.48
N PRO A 106 3.30 -7.03 11.80
CA PRO A 106 4.08 -5.80 11.93
C PRO A 106 5.06 -5.92 13.11
N GLU A 107 6.17 -5.20 13.03
CA GLU A 107 7.08 -5.01 14.16
C GLU A 107 6.37 -4.33 15.34
N PRO A 108 6.84 -4.50 16.59
CA PRO A 108 6.22 -3.88 17.75
C PRO A 108 6.07 -2.36 17.60
N GLY A 109 4.85 -1.87 17.79
CA GLY A 109 4.53 -0.45 17.66
C GLY A 109 4.35 0.06 16.22
N ARG A 110 4.40 -0.83 15.21
CA ARG A 110 4.14 -0.49 13.81
C ARG A 110 2.74 -0.92 13.39
N SER A 111 2.19 -0.20 12.41
CA SER A 111 0.91 -0.55 11.82
C SER A 111 1.01 -1.75 10.88
N CYS A 112 -0.10 -2.50 10.74
CA CYS A 112 -0.30 -3.45 9.66
C CYS A 112 -0.33 -2.77 8.27
N PHE A 113 -0.62 -1.46 8.22
CA PHE A 113 -0.73 -0.66 7.00
C PHE A 113 0.34 0.42 6.99
N GLN A 114 1.38 0.22 6.18
CA GLN A 114 2.51 1.14 6.10
C GLN A 114 2.68 1.64 4.67
N ALA A 115 3.13 2.87 4.49
CA ALA A 115 3.23 3.51 3.19
C ALA A 115 4.66 3.98 2.89
N ILE A 116 4.97 4.04 1.61
CA ILE A 116 6.17 4.65 1.06
C ILE A 116 5.69 5.69 0.04
N PRO A 117 5.60 6.99 0.40
CA PRO A 117 5.31 8.04 -0.55
C PRO A 117 6.52 8.26 -1.48
N LEU A 118 6.41 7.83 -2.73
CA LEU A 118 7.56 7.84 -3.66
C LEU A 118 8.02 9.27 -3.99
N ALA A 119 7.13 10.26 -3.91
CA ALA A 119 7.45 11.66 -4.11
C ALA A 119 8.44 12.19 -3.06
N ALA A 120 8.34 11.72 -1.81
CA ALA A 120 9.14 12.18 -0.69
C ALA A 120 10.57 11.59 -0.67
N TRP A 121 10.82 10.52 -1.44
CA TRP A 121 12.13 9.86 -1.45
C TRP A 121 13.21 10.70 -2.16
N ARG A 122 14.40 10.77 -1.55
CA ARG A 122 15.55 11.53 -2.04
C ARG A 122 16.67 10.60 -2.54
N PRO A 123 17.32 10.92 -3.67
CA PRO A 123 18.47 10.15 -4.15
C PRO A 123 19.55 9.98 -3.09
N GLY A 124 20.03 8.74 -2.92
CA GLY A 124 21.06 8.37 -1.95
C GLY A 124 20.54 7.97 -0.57
N GLU A 125 19.26 8.17 -0.27
CA GLU A 125 18.64 7.70 0.98
C GLU A 125 17.99 6.31 0.78
N PRO A 126 17.95 5.45 1.81
CA PRO A 126 17.16 4.23 1.74
C PRO A 126 15.65 4.55 1.77
N PHE A 127 14.84 3.75 1.09
CA PHE A 127 13.39 3.76 1.28
C PHE A 127 13.04 3.38 2.71
N ARG A 128 12.05 4.08 3.26
CA ARG A 128 11.50 3.86 4.60
C ARG A 128 10.00 3.84 4.53
N THR A 129 9.38 3.03 5.37
CA THR A 129 7.94 3.05 5.57
C THR A 129 7.56 4.02 6.68
N VAL A 130 6.42 4.67 6.51
CA VAL A 130 5.70 5.41 7.56
C VAL A 130 4.36 4.72 7.78
N ASP A 131 3.82 4.77 9.00
CA ASP A 131 2.50 4.18 9.22
C ASP A 131 1.44 5.02 8.49
N LEU A 132 0.43 4.37 7.90
CA LEU A 132 -0.51 5.06 7.00
C LEU A 132 -1.23 6.25 7.68
N VAL A 133 -1.47 6.16 9.00
CA VAL A 133 -2.07 7.23 9.83
C VAL A 133 -1.15 8.43 10.05
N GLU A 134 0.16 8.27 9.86
CA GLU A 134 1.15 9.35 10.04
C GLU A 134 1.16 10.33 8.86
N LEU A 135 0.69 9.90 7.68
CA LEU A 135 0.52 10.73 6.48
C LEU A 135 -0.70 11.65 6.63
N LYS A 136 -0.48 12.82 7.24
CA LYS A 136 -1.56 13.77 7.59
C LYS A 136 -2.28 14.35 6.38
N GLU A 137 -1.59 14.44 5.25
CA GLU A 137 -2.13 14.82 3.95
C GLU A 137 -3.21 13.85 3.45
N LEU A 138 -3.17 12.57 3.85
CA LEU A 138 -4.20 11.59 3.50
C LEU A 138 -5.43 11.64 4.43
N ARG A 139 -5.37 12.42 5.52
CA ARG A 139 -6.47 12.58 6.49
C ARG A 139 -7.11 11.25 6.95
N ILE A 140 -6.33 10.19 7.01
CA ILE A 140 -6.78 8.88 7.50
C ILE A 140 -6.77 8.92 9.03
N PHE A 141 -7.93 8.66 9.63
CA PHE A 141 -8.07 8.67 11.08
C PHE A 141 -7.52 7.40 11.73
N GLN A 142 -6.96 7.53 12.93
CA GLN A 142 -6.36 6.42 13.68
C GLN A 142 -7.34 5.26 13.93
N HIS A 143 -8.54 5.56 14.43
CA HIS A 143 -9.57 4.55 14.69
C HIS A 143 -9.94 3.74 13.43
N ASN A 144 -9.89 4.38 12.25
CA ASN A 144 -10.15 3.69 10.98
C ASN A 144 -9.06 2.63 10.72
N VAL A 145 -7.80 2.97 10.93
CA VAL A 145 -6.69 2.02 10.76
C VAL A 145 -6.79 0.90 11.79
N GLU A 146 -6.99 1.22 13.07
CA GLU A 146 -7.10 0.24 14.16
C GLU A 146 -8.20 -0.79 13.93
N ASP A 147 -9.40 -0.36 13.49
CA ASP A 147 -10.49 -1.27 13.09
C ASP A 147 -10.05 -2.24 11.99
N HIS A 148 -9.32 -1.74 10.98
CA HIS A 148 -8.85 -2.58 9.87
C HIS A 148 -7.69 -3.49 10.29
N GLU A 149 -6.90 -3.11 11.29
CA GLU A 149 -5.87 -3.98 11.87
C GLU A 149 -6.48 -5.15 12.64
N GLU A 150 -7.59 -4.91 13.34
CA GLU A 150 -8.33 -5.99 13.97
C GLU A 150 -8.92 -6.94 12.91
N LEU A 151 -9.51 -6.39 11.84
CA LEU A 151 -10.06 -7.18 10.75
C LEU A 151 -8.99 -8.02 10.05
N ILE A 152 -7.83 -7.46 9.71
CA ILE A 152 -6.78 -8.21 9.03
C ILE A 152 -6.25 -9.36 9.89
N ARG A 153 -6.05 -9.14 11.20
CA ARG A 153 -5.59 -10.18 12.13
C ARG A 153 -6.60 -11.32 12.23
N ARG A 154 -7.89 -10.99 12.34
CA ARG A 154 -8.98 -11.99 12.36
C ARG A 154 -9.05 -12.78 11.06
N ILE A 155 -9.12 -12.10 9.91
CA ILE A 155 -9.26 -12.75 8.61
C ILE A 155 -8.03 -13.62 8.30
N PHE A 156 -6.82 -13.10 8.50
CA PHE A 156 -5.60 -13.84 8.16
C PHE A 156 -5.30 -14.96 9.16
N GLY A 157 -5.71 -14.80 10.43
CA GLY A 157 -5.71 -15.89 11.41
C GLY A 157 -6.57 -17.06 10.94
N LEU A 158 -7.83 -16.78 10.55
CA LEU A 158 -8.74 -17.80 10.01
C LEU A 158 -8.19 -18.48 8.75
N LEU A 159 -7.66 -17.70 7.80
CA LEU A 159 -7.07 -18.24 6.57
C LEU A 159 -5.81 -19.08 6.80
N SER A 160 -5.07 -18.80 7.88
CA SER A 160 -3.84 -19.53 8.22
C SER A 160 -4.10 -20.73 9.15
N GLY A 161 -5.36 -21.00 9.52
CA GLY A 161 -5.74 -22.07 10.45
C GLY A 161 -5.31 -21.82 11.89
N ALA A 162 -4.95 -20.59 12.25
CA ALA A 162 -4.66 -20.22 13.62
C ALA A 162 -5.98 -19.97 14.36
N SER A 163 -6.24 -20.70 15.45
CA SER A 163 -7.37 -20.42 16.34
C SER A 163 -7.21 -19.02 16.96
N LEU A 164 -8.30 -18.25 16.96
CA LEU A 164 -8.40 -16.88 17.51
C LEU A 164 -7.96 -16.82 18.98
#